data_AF-A0AAY4ERI8-F1
#
_entry.id   AF-A0AAY4ERI8-F1
#
_cell.length_a   1.000
_cell.length_b   1.000
_cell.length_c   1.000
_cell.angle_alpha   90.00
_cell.angle_beta   90.00
_cell.angle_gamma   90.00
#
_symmetry.space_group_name_H-M   'P 1'
#
loop_
_entity.id
_entity.type
_entity.pdbx_description
1 polymer ?
#
loop_
_entity_poly.entity_id
_entity_poly.type
_entity_poly.pdbx_seq_one_letter_code
_entity_poly.pdbx_strand_id
1 'polypeptide(L)'
;MRPEQPPAFFNTHARFRRKTAKPCLTPLTSHHVLLSPPAAMRAALLIQRWYRQYVARLEMRRRCTWNIFQSMEYAGEQNQIKLYKFFSYLMDHFTPASSERNLIAHIFRENEVCRDAEWERYFNYKNIEVPEFYSGPHLNFPLTATNATELVEAFRTKQ
;
A
#
# COMPACT_ATOMS: atom_id res chain seq x y z
N MET A 1 -1.48 23.96 -24.84
CA MET A 1 -1.64 22.62 -24.23
C MET A 1 -3.11 22.44 -23.90
N ARG A 2 -3.76 21.44 -24.49
CA ARG A 2 -5.21 21.20 -24.39
C ARG A 2 -5.43 20.12 -23.31
N PRO A 3 -6.37 20.27 -22.37
CA PRO A 3 -6.65 19.21 -21.41
C PRO A 3 -7.40 18.07 -22.11
N GLU A 4 -6.81 16.88 -22.09
CA GLU A 4 -7.38 15.62 -22.56
C GLU A 4 -8.65 15.30 -21.75
N GLN A 5 -9.79 15.17 -22.44
CA GLN A 5 -11.05 14.69 -21.88
C GLN A 5 -10.97 13.18 -21.64
N PRO A 6 -11.46 12.67 -20.49
CA PRO A 6 -11.56 11.23 -20.28
C PRO A 6 -12.62 10.60 -21.22
N PRO A 7 -12.43 9.35 -21.67
CA PRO A 7 -13.31 8.72 -22.64
C PRO A 7 -14.71 8.49 -22.05
N ALA A 8 -15.72 8.87 -22.84
CA ALA A 8 -17.13 8.70 -22.53
C ALA A 8 -17.46 7.23 -22.27
N PHE A 9 -17.93 6.93 -21.05
CA PHE A 9 -18.53 5.64 -20.74
C PHE A 9 -19.79 5.46 -21.59
N PHE A 10 -19.82 4.36 -22.35
CA PHE A 10 -20.95 3.95 -23.18
C PHE A 10 -22.23 3.82 -22.35
N ASN A 11 -23.15 4.74 -22.60
CA ASN A 11 -24.55 4.64 -22.23
C ASN A 11 -25.22 3.48 -22.99
N THR A 12 -25.61 2.42 -22.29
CA THR A 12 -26.56 1.41 -22.83
C THR A 12 -27.61 1.07 -21.78
N HIS A 13 -28.48 2.04 -21.47
CA HIS A 13 -29.77 1.72 -20.85
C HIS A 13 -30.72 1.15 -21.92
N ALA A 14 -30.57 -0.15 -22.20
CA ALA A 14 -31.60 -0.90 -22.91
C ALA A 14 -32.83 -1.02 -21.99
N ARG A 15 -33.85 -0.18 -22.24
CA ARG A 15 -35.18 -0.31 -21.63
C ARG A 15 -35.83 -1.61 -22.11
N PHE A 16 -35.82 -2.64 -21.26
CA PHE A 16 -36.60 -3.84 -21.48
C PHE A 16 -38.09 -3.53 -21.26
N ARG A 17 -38.82 -3.17 -22.33
CA ARG A 17 -40.29 -3.09 -22.31
C ARG A 17 -40.84 -4.50 -22.08
N ARG A 18 -41.36 -4.77 -20.89
CA ARG A 18 -42.24 -5.93 -20.64
C ARG A 18 -43.58 -5.66 -21.33
N LYS A 19 -43.86 -6.32 -22.46
CA LYS A 19 -45.24 -6.45 -22.96
C LYS A 19 -45.97 -7.42 -22.01
N THR A 20 -46.92 -6.90 -21.24
CA THR A 20 -47.83 -7.72 -20.42
C THR A 20 -48.92 -8.28 -21.33
N ALA A 21 -48.76 -9.53 -21.77
CA ALA A 21 -49.87 -10.31 -22.29
C ALA A 21 -50.68 -10.84 -21.09
N LYS A 22 -51.98 -10.52 -21.05
CA LYS A 22 -52.93 -11.05 -20.06
C LYS A 22 -53.12 -12.55 -20.30
N PRO A 23 -52.93 -13.44 -19.31
CA PRO A 23 -53.43 -14.80 -19.40
C PRO A 23 -54.88 -14.86 -18.89
N CYS A 24 -55.77 -15.47 -19.67
CA CYS A 24 -57.08 -15.89 -19.20
C CYS A 24 -56.92 -16.83 -18.00
N LEU A 25 -57.63 -16.55 -16.90
CA LEU A 25 -57.77 -17.49 -15.80
C LEU A 25 -58.69 -18.64 -16.21
N THR A 26 -58.23 -19.87 -15.99
CA THR A 26 -59.09 -21.02 -15.69
C THR A 26 -58.68 -21.59 -14.32
N PRO A 27 -59.63 -22.06 -13.49
CA PRO A 27 -59.35 -22.52 -12.13
C PRO A 27 -59.11 -24.04 -12.07
N LEU A 28 -58.46 -24.46 -10.97
CA LEU A 28 -58.22 -25.84 -10.49
C LEU A 28 -57.06 -26.58 -11.18
N THR A 29 -56.02 -27.06 -10.49
CA THR A 29 -55.97 -27.66 -9.14
C THR A 29 -54.63 -27.34 -8.45
N SER A 30 -54.70 -27.01 -7.16
CA SER A 30 -53.53 -26.82 -6.31
C SER A 30 -53.00 -28.18 -5.87
N HIS A 31 -52.05 -28.72 -6.63
CA HIS A 31 -51.12 -29.72 -6.14
C HIS A 31 -49.72 -29.12 -6.27
N HIS A 32 -49.22 -28.52 -5.18
CA HIS A 32 -47.81 -28.17 -5.03
C HIS A 32 -46.98 -29.45 -4.91
N VAL A 33 -46.92 -30.24 -5.99
CA VAL A 33 -45.87 -31.25 -6.15
C VAL A 33 -44.60 -30.47 -6.41
N LEU A 34 -43.68 -30.51 -5.46
CA LEU A 34 -42.34 -29.97 -5.57
C LEU A 34 -41.59 -30.76 -6.64
N LEU A 35 -41.88 -30.50 -7.92
CA LEU A 35 -41.30 -31.18 -9.05
C LEU A 35 -39.83 -30.79 -9.11
N SER A 36 -38.99 -31.68 -8.60
CA SER A 36 -37.54 -31.62 -8.77
C SER A 36 -37.22 -31.22 -10.20
N PRO A 37 -36.47 -30.12 -10.43
CA PRO A 37 -36.19 -29.68 -11.79
C PRO A 37 -35.51 -30.82 -12.56
N PRO A 38 -35.92 -31.08 -13.81
CA PRO A 38 -35.37 -32.16 -14.61
C PRO A 38 -33.84 -32.03 -14.68
N ALA A 39 -33.14 -33.15 -14.79
CA ALA A 39 -31.67 -33.20 -14.72
C ALA A 39 -30.99 -32.17 -15.66
N ALA A 40 -31.56 -31.95 -16.85
CA ALA A 40 -31.10 -30.94 -17.81
C ALA A 40 -31.17 -29.50 -17.25
N MET A 41 -32.23 -29.14 -16.53
CA MET A 41 -32.38 -27.82 -15.91
C MET A 41 -31.38 -27.62 -14.76
N ARG A 42 -31.15 -28.64 -13.95
CA ARG A 42 -30.12 -28.61 -12.89
C ARG A 42 -28.72 -28.43 -13.47
N ALA A 43 -28.39 -29.19 -14.52
CA ALA A 43 -27.11 -29.06 -15.22
C ALA A 43 -26.93 -27.66 -15.83
N ALA A 44 -27.96 -27.12 -16.49
CA ALA A 44 -27.92 -25.78 -17.06
C ALA A 44 -27.66 -24.71 -15.98
N LEU A 45 -28.30 -24.81 -14.81
CA LEU A 45 -28.07 -23.88 -13.70
C LEU A 45 -26.64 -23.99 -13.14
N LEU A 46 -26.08 -25.20 -13.05
CA LEU A 46 -24.68 -25.39 -12.63
C LEU A 46 -23.69 -24.75 -13.61
N ILE A 47 -23.88 -24.96 -14.91
CA ILE A 47 -23.04 -24.36 -15.97
C ILE A 47 -23.13 -22.83 -15.91
N GLN A 48 -24.35 -22.29 -15.82
CA GLN A 48 -24.56 -20.83 -15.73
C GLN A 48 -23.92 -20.24 -14.47
N ARG A 49 -24.08 -20.90 -13.32
CA ARG A 49 -23.48 -20.44 -12.06
C ARG A 49 -21.95 -20.48 -12.14
N TRP A 50 -21.38 -21.56 -12.66
CA TRP A 50 -19.94 -21.69 -12.86
C TRP A 50 -19.41 -20.59 -13.78
N TYR A 51 -20.08 -20.35 -14.91
CA TYR A 51 -19.68 -19.32 -15.87
C TYR A 51 -19.73 -17.90 -15.26
N ARG A 52 -20.80 -17.56 -14.54
CA ARG A 52 -20.92 -16.26 -13.85
C ARG A 52 -19.77 -16.05 -12.85
N GLN A 53 -19.42 -17.08 -12.08
CA GLN A 53 -18.28 -17.02 -11.16
C GLN A 53 -16.94 -16.89 -11.89
N TYR A 54 -16.75 -17.62 -12.98
CA TYR A 54 -15.54 -17.54 -13.80
C TYR A 54 -15.33 -16.13 -14.35
N VAL A 55 -16.36 -15.53 -14.96
CA VAL A 55 -16.31 -14.16 -15.47
C VAL A 55 -16.00 -13.15 -14.36
N ALA A 56 -16.64 -13.29 -13.18
CA ALA A 56 -16.36 -12.42 -12.04
C ALA A 56 -14.90 -12.51 -11.58
N ARG A 57 -14.32 -13.72 -11.51
CA ARG A 57 -12.90 -13.91 -11.19
C ARG A 57 -11.98 -13.32 -12.25
N LEU A 58 -12.31 -13.47 -13.53
CA LEU A 58 -11.51 -12.93 -14.63
C LEU A 58 -11.47 -11.40 -14.58
N GLU A 59 -12.61 -10.77 -14.33
CA GLU A 59 -12.71 -9.32 -14.18
C GLU A 59 -12.01 -8.80 -12.92
N MET A 60 -12.10 -9.53 -11.79
CA MET A 60 -11.32 -9.22 -10.59
C MET A 60 -9.81 -9.27 -10.86
N ARG A 61 -9.33 -10.29 -11.58
CA ARG A 61 -7.92 -10.39 -11.97
C ARG A 61 -7.51 -9.20 -12.85
N ARG A 62 -8.30 -8.85 -13.86
CA ARG A 62 -8.04 -7.71 -14.73
C ARG A 62 -7.89 -6.40 -13.94
N ARG A 63 -8.81 -6.14 -13.00
CA ARG A 63 -8.76 -4.94 -12.14
C ARG A 63 -7.59 -4.97 -11.15
N CYS A 64 -7.30 -6.13 -10.58
CA CYS A 64 -6.21 -6.31 -9.63
C CYS A 64 -4.86 -6.01 -10.28
N THR A 65 -4.62 -6.49 -11.50
CA THR A 65 -3.40 -6.19 -12.25
C THR A 65 -3.20 -4.68 -12.42
N TRP A 66 -4.24 -3.97 -12.86
CA TRP A 66 -4.17 -2.51 -12.97
C TRP A 66 -3.92 -1.83 -11.62
N ASN A 67 -4.63 -2.24 -10.57
CA ASN A 67 -4.44 -1.69 -9.23
C ASN A 67 -3.02 -1.90 -8.70
N ILE A 68 -2.39 -3.04 -8.99
CA ILE A 68 -1.00 -3.31 -8.59
C ILE A 68 -0.06 -2.31 -9.28
N PHE A 69 -0.11 -2.23 -10.62
CA PHE A 69 0.76 -1.33 -11.37
C PHE A 69 0.55 0.13 -10.98
N GLN A 70 -0.71 0.54 -10.87
CA GLN A 70 -1.08 1.88 -10.44
C GLN A 70 -0.54 2.18 -9.03
N SER A 71 -0.67 1.25 -8.08
CA SER A 71 -0.16 1.44 -6.72
C SER A 71 1.37 1.56 -6.68
N MET A 72 2.09 0.79 -7.51
CA MET A 72 3.55 0.86 -7.60
C MET A 72 4.01 2.19 -8.19
N GLU A 73 3.37 2.62 -9.27
CA GLU A 73 3.71 3.86 -9.98
C GLU A 73 3.49 5.09 -9.07
N TYR A 74 2.31 5.19 -8.44
CA TYR A 74 2.03 6.29 -7.53
C TYR A 74 2.85 6.24 -6.24
N ALA A 75 3.19 5.06 -5.71
CA ALA A 75 4.08 4.97 -4.55
C ALA A 75 5.47 5.52 -4.87
N GLY A 76 6.00 5.23 -6.07
CA GLY A 76 7.27 5.78 -6.55
C GLY A 76 7.25 7.30 -6.64
N GLU A 77 6.24 7.87 -7.29
CA GLU A 77 6.07 9.33 -7.40
C GLU A 77 5.98 10.01 -6.03
N GLN A 78 5.18 9.44 -5.12
CA GLN A 78 5.04 9.97 -3.76
C GLN A 78 6.36 9.91 -2.98
N ASN A 79 7.14 8.84 -3.13
CA ASN A 79 8.43 8.72 -2.48
C ASN A 79 9.43 9.76 -2.99
N GLN A 80 9.47 10.01 -4.29
CA GLN A 80 10.31 11.06 -4.88
C GLN A 80 9.95 12.45 -4.35
N ILE A 81 8.65 12.79 -4.30
CA ILE A 81 8.19 14.07 -3.76
C ILE A 81 8.55 14.21 -2.28
N LYS A 82 8.36 13.15 -1.48
CA LYS A 82 8.74 13.16 -0.06
C LYS A 82 10.24 13.36 0.14
N LEU A 83 11.05 12.67 -0.66
CA LEU A 83 12.50 12.76 -0.60
C LEU A 83 12.99 14.16 -0.99
N TYR A 84 12.41 14.74 -2.05
CA TYR A 84 12.67 16.12 -2.43
C TYR A 84 12.34 17.10 -1.29
N LYS A 85 11.15 16.98 -0.68
CA LYS A 85 10.76 17.81 0.46
C LYS A 85 11.72 17.67 1.64
N PHE A 86 12.14 16.44 1.94
CA PHE A 86 13.12 16.17 2.98
C PHE A 86 14.45 16.87 2.69
N PHE A 87 14.99 16.74 1.47
CA PHE A 87 16.26 17.39 1.11
C PHE A 87 16.16 18.91 1.03
N SER A 88 15.02 19.45 0.60
CA SER A 88 14.79 20.90 0.66
C SER A 88 14.78 21.39 2.11
N TYR A 89 14.01 20.72 2.98
CA TYR A 89 13.96 21.04 4.41
C TYR A 89 15.34 20.95 5.06
N LEU A 90 16.07 19.88 4.75
CA LEU A 90 17.46 19.70 5.14
C LEU A 90 18.24 20.97 4.75
N MET A 91 18.33 21.28 3.46
CA MET A 91 19.11 22.41 2.93
C MET A 91 18.75 23.77 3.56
N ASP A 92 17.46 24.04 3.77
CA ASP A 92 16.95 25.31 4.28
C ASP A 92 17.28 25.53 5.77
N HIS A 93 17.45 24.44 6.54
CA HIS A 93 17.69 24.49 7.98
C HIS A 93 19.14 24.19 8.40
N PHE A 94 20.03 23.82 7.46
CA PHE A 94 21.46 23.70 7.79
C PHE A 94 22.15 25.05 7.88
N THR A 95 22.56 25.41 9.10
CA THR A 95 23.32 26.62 9.37
C THR A 95 24.70 26.55 8.69
N PRO A 96 25.08 27.52 7.84
CA PRO A 96 26.33 27.51 7.10
C PRO A 96 27.64 27.29 7.89
N ALA A 97 27.64 27.63 9.17
CA ALA A 97 28.84 27.58 10.02
C ALA A 97 28.93 26.32 10.90
N SER A 98 27.96 25.40 10.85
CA SER A 98 27.95 24.23 11.74
C SER A 98 28.82 23.08 11.21
N SER A 99 29.35 22.29 12.15
CA SER A 99 30.07 21.03 11.88
C SER A 99 29.25 20.02 11.06
N GLU A 100 27.93 20.21 10.99
CA GLU A 100 26.97 19.36 10.28
C GLU A 100 27.11 19.41 8.75
N ARG A 101 27.65 20.52 8.20
CA ARG A 101 27.99 20.59 6.76
C ARG A 101 29.03 19.56 6.35
N ASN A 102 30.03 19.32 7.20
CA ASN A 102 31.08 18.34 6.93
C ASN A 102 30.49 16.92 6.89
N LEU A 103 29.53 16.64 7.79
CA LEU A 103 28.81 15.37 7.84
C LEU A 103 28.01 15.12 6.54
N ILE A 104 27.24 16.11 6.08
CA ILE A 104 26.42 15.99 4.87
C ILE A 104 27.30 15.90 3.62
N ALA A 105 28.31 16.77 3.52
CA ALA A 105 29.25 16.75 2.40
C ALA A 105 30.00 15.41 2.30
N HIS A 106 30.27 14.75 3.42
CA HIS A 106 30.87 13.43 3.48
C HIS A 106 29.89 12.31 3.08
N ILE A 107 28.65 12.31 3.59
CA ILE A 107 27.60 11.34 3.21
C ILE A 107 27.32 11.35 1.70
N PHE A 108 27.28 12.53 1.07
CA PHE A 108 27.06 12.65 -0.37
C PHE A 108 28.32 12.41 -1.21
N ARG A 109 29.52 12.52 -0.63
CA ARG A 109 30.81 12.31 -1.32
C ARG A 109 31.28 10.85 -1.25
N GLU A 110 30.95 10.10 -0.19
CA GLU A 110 31.47 8.76 0.06
C GLU A 110 30.57 7.59 -0.34
N ASN A 111 29.52 7.84 -1.14
CA ASN A 111 28.73 6.75 -1.70
C ASN A 111 29.53 5.84 -2.68
N GLU A 112 30.83 6.09 -2.90
CA GLU A 112 31.66 5.27 -3.80
C GLU A 112 32.53 4.19 -3.15
N VAL A 113 33.04 4.28 -1.90
CA VAL A 113 33.84 3.16 -1.34
C VAL A 113 33.83 3.12 0.18
N CYS A 114 33.33 2.03 0.73
CA CYS A 114 33.45 1.62 2.12
C CYS A 114 34.91 1.66 2.63
N ARG A 115 35.20 2.50 3.64
CA ARG A 115 36.34 2.33 4.55
C ARG A 115 35.86 2.51 6.00
N ASP A 116 35.56 1.39 6.66
CA ASP A 116 35.20 1.32 8.09
C ASP A 116 36.11 2.18 9.01
N ALA A 117 37.41 2.26 8.69
CA ALA A 117 38.40 2.97 9.51
C ALA A 117 38.29 4.51 9.52
N GLU A 118 37.71 5.13 8.48
CA GLU A 118 37.54 6.60 8.45
C GLU A 118 36.26 7.03 9.17
N TRP A 119 35.21 6.21 9.08
CA TRP A 119 33.94 6.43 9.79
C TRP A 119 34.11 6.39 11.32
N GLU A 120 34.98 5.53 11.86
CA GLU A 120 35.24 5.47 13.30
C GLU A 120 35.71 6.81 13.90
N ARG A 121 36.39 7.66 13.13
CA ARG A 121 36.80 9.01 13.61
C ARG A 121 35.64 9.98 13.75
N TYR A 122 34.64 9.88 12.89
CA TYR A 122 33.49 10.80 12.87
C TYR A 122 32.33 10.31 13.74
N PHE A 123 32.20 8.99 13.96
CA PHE A 123 31.09 8.36 14.68
C PHE A 123 31.53 7.66 15.98
N ASN A 124 32.64 8.11 16.58
CA ASN A 124 33.09 7.56 17.86
C ASN A 124 32.10 7.89 18.98
N TYR A 125 31.27 6.92 19.34
CA TYR A 125 30.28 7.03 20.42
C TYR A 125 30.91 7.39 21.77
N LYS A 126 32.21 7.13 21.97
CA LYS A 126 32.93 7.47 23.20
C LYS A 126 33.08 8.98 23.42
N ASN A 127 32.90 9.78 22.37
CA ASN A 127 33.00 11.24 22.43
C ASN A 127 31.62 11.92 22.61
N ILE A 128 30.54 11.14 22.68
CA ILE A 128 29.19 11.66 22.88
C ILE A 128 28.92 11.69 24.38
N GLU A 129 29.02 12.87 24.98
CA GLU A 129 28.63 13.07 26.38
C GLU A 129 27.11 13.13 26.48
N VAL A 130 26.52 12.14 27.16
CA VAL A 130 25.09 12.13 27.46
C VAL A 130 24.88 12.82 28.81
N PRO A 131 24.08 13.90 28.89
CA PRO A 131 23.81 14.57 30.17
C PRO A 131 23.10 13.65 31.16
N GLU A 132 23.41 13.79 32.45
CA GLU A 132 22.80 12.97 33.52
C GLU A 132 21.27 13.09 33.60
N PHE A 133 20.69 14.16 33.05
CA PHE A 133 19.25 14.39 32.99
C PHE A 133 18.55 13.72 31.80
N TYR A 134 19.27 12.99 30.94
CA TYR A 134 18.66 12.27 29.83
C TYR A 134 17.80 11.11 30.35
N SER A 135 16.49 11.20 30.22
CA SER A 135 15.57 10.16 30.73
C SER A 135 15.50 8.90 29.87
N GLY A 136 16.23 8.85 28.76
CA GLY A 136 16.23 7.73 27.82
C GLY A 136 17.26 6.64 28.14
N PRO A 137 17.30 5.57 27.35
CA PRO A 137 18.24 4.48 27.54
C PRO A 137 19.68 4.94 27.33
N HIS A 138 20.54 4.69 28.32
CA HIS A 138 21.96 4.98 28.25
C HIS A 138 22.73 3.78 27.72
N LEU A 139 23.39 3.96 26.58
CA LEU A 139 24.12 2.88 25.92
C LEU A 139 25.55 2.79 26.45
N ASN A 140 25.87 1.67 27.07
CA ASN A 140 27.23 1.31 27.45
C ASN A 140 27.69 0.10 26.61
N PHE A 141 28.92 0.17 26.11
CA PHE A 141 29.54 -0.86 25.28
C PHE A 141 30.64 -1.61 26.06
N PRO A 142 30.80 -2.93 25.86
CA PRO A 142 30.08 -3.77 24.91
C PRO A 142 28.61 -3.97 25.30
N LEU A 143 27.75 -3.95 24.28
CA LEU A 143 26.30 -3.93 24.48
C LEU A 143 25.84 -5.28 25.04
N THR A 144 25.20 -5.26 26.20
CA THR A 144 24.67 -6.47 26.84
C THR A 144 23.25 -6.76 26.35
N ALA A 145 22.82 -8.01 26.50
CA ALA A 145 21.46 -8.41 26.13
C ALA A 145 20.39 -7.61 26.88
N THR A 146 20.65 -7.23 28.14
CA THR A 146 19.77 -6.38 28.94
C THR A 146 19.64 -4.97 28.33
N ASN A 147 20.75 -4.36 27.92
CA ASN A 147 20.75 -3.04 27.28
C ASN A 147 19.94 -3.06 25.97
N ALA A 148 20.03 -4.15 25.20
CA ALA A 148 19.25 -4.30 23.97
C ALA A 148 17.75 -4.38 24.26
N THR A 149 17.34 -5.11 25.31
CA THR A 149 15.93 -5.19 25.70
C THR A 149 15.38 -3.87 26.21
N GLU A 150 16.15 -3.12 27.00
CA GLU A 150 15.77 -1.79 27.50
C GLU A 150 15.58 -0.79 26.36
N LEU A 151 16.45 -0.85 25.34
CA LEU A 151 16.32 -0.02 24.15
C LEU A 151 15.03 -0.32 23.38
N VAL A 152 14.72 -1.61 23.15
CA VAL A 152 13.50 -2.03 22.45
C VAL A 152 12.25 -1.56 23.20
N GLU A 153 12.23 -1.69 24.53
CA GLU A 153 11.10 -1.25 25.35
C GLU A 153 10.96 0.28 25.34
N ALA A 154 12.06 1.03 25.41
CA ALA A 154 12.03 2.50 25.28
C ALA A 154 11.40 2.97 23.95
N PHE A 155 11.71 2.30 22.83
CA PHE A 155 11.10 2.60 21.53
C PHE A 155 9.60 2.27 21.47
N ARG A 156 9.16 1.21 22.17
CA ARG A 156 7.73 0.86 22.23
C ARG A 156 6.91 1.86 23.02
N THR A 157 7.50 2.47 24.04
CA THR A 157 6.79 3.41 24.92
C THR A 157 6.53 4.80 24.32
N LYS A 158 6.97 5.09 23.08
CA LYS A 158 6.77 6.38 22.38
C LYS A 158 6.91 7.59 23.34
N GLN A 159 8.13 7.84 23.82
CA GLN A 159 8.45 9.18 24.33
C GLN A 159 8.45 10.19 23.17
#